data_AF-A0A973HYC3-F1
#
_entry.id   AF-A0A973HYC3-F1
#
_cell.length_a   1.000
_cell.length_b   1.000
_cell.length_c   1.000
_cell.angle_alpha   90.00
_cell.angle_beta   90.00
_cell.angle_gamma   90.00
#
_symmetry.space_group_name_H-M   'P 1'
#
loop_
_entity.id
_entity.type
_entity.pdbx_description
1 polymer ?
#
loop_
_entity_poly.entity_id
_entity_poly.type
_entity_poly.pdbx_seq_one_letter_code
_entity_poly.pdbx_strand_id
1 'polypeptide(L)'
;MNAFLSNGVDMQTNSTQRIRAFDLARGLAVLFMMLIHTLDFYGAPEVHETAIGLSFKMFVGWPAASTFIFIMGIFLAYTPNTTLKQGLKRAALLFLLGYMLNLFRGTIPMWLSLQLGLVTYEDLGSHTPLSELLIVDILQFAGIAFAVCSLQFASTLYT
;
A
#
# COMPACT_ATOMS: atom_id res chain seq x y z
N MET A 1 35.61 -49.93 -14.51
CA MET A 1 35.51 -48.46 -14.61
C MET A 1 34.18 -48.12 -15.28
N ASN A 2 33.10 -48.06 -14.50
CA ASN A 2 31.77 -47.65 -14.98
C ASN A 2 31.36 -46.42 -14.20
N ALA A 3 31.67 -45.24 -14.74
CA ALA A 3 31.10 -43.96 -14.30
C ALA A 3 30.45 -43.30 -15.52
N PHE A 4 29.54 -44.05 -16.15
CA PHE A 4 28.55 -43.55 -17.08
C PHE A 4 27.32 -43.18 -16.22
N LEU A 5 26.85 -41.94 -16.34
CA LEU A 5 25.55 -41.42 -15.86
C LEU A 5 25.42 -41.06 -14.37
N SER A 6 26.01 -39.94 -13.95
CA SER A 6 25.34 -39.08 -12.97
C SER A 6 25.84 -37.63 -13.04
N ASN A 7 25.99 -37.08 -14.25
CA ASN A 7 25.83 -35.63 -14.41
C ASN A 7 24.33 -35.35 -14.46
N GLY A 8 23.67 -35.63 -13.34
CA GLY A 8 22.41 -34.99 -13.02
C GLY A 8 22.71 -33.50 -13.04
N VAL A 9 22.21 -32.83 -14.08
CA VAL A 9 21.93 -31.42 -13.99
C VAL A 9 20.99 -31.30 -12.81
N ASP A 10 21.56 -31.05 -11.63
CA ASP A 10 20.83 -30.56 -10.47
C ASP A 10 20.34 -29.18 -10.89
N MET A 11 19.26 -29.18 -11.65
CA MET A 11 18.44 -28.03 -11.94
C MET A 11 17.85 -27.62 -10.61
N GLN A 12 18.65 -26.86 -9.86
CA GLN A 12 18.32 -26.23 -8.61
C GLN A 12 16.98 -25.55 -8.83
N THR A 13 15.94 -26.15 -8.27
CA THR A 13 14.55 -25.79 -8.49
C THR A 13 14.42 -24.30 -8.21
N ASN A 14 14.13 -23.53 -9.26
CA ASN A 14 13.96 -22.09 -9.26
C ASN A 14 13.08 -21.68 -8.06
N SER A 15 13.71 -21.25 -6.96
CA SER A 15 13.01 -20.46 -5.96
C SER A 15 12.62 -19.18 -6.66
N THR A 16 11.32 -18.90 -6.75
CA THR A 16 10.78 -17.69 -7.37
C THR A 16 11.54 -16.50 -6.78
N GLN A 17 12.51 -15.95 -7.53
CA GLN A 17 13.43 -14.93 -7.01
C GLN A 17 12.59 -13.71 -6.67
N ARG A 18 12.32 -13.50 -5.37
CA ARG A 18 11.65 -12.28 -4.89
C ARG A 18 12.46 -11.09 -5.36
N ILE A 19 11.88 -10.31 -6.27
CA ILE A 19 12.53 -9.14 -6.86
C ILE A 19 12.55 -8.05 -5.80
N ARG A 20 13.70 -7.87 -5.15
CA ARG A 20 13.90 -6.85 -4.10
C ARG A 20 13.53 -5.44 -4.57
N ALA A 21 13.71 -5.16 -5.86
CA ALA A 21 13.31 -3.89 -6.46
C ALA A 21 11.81 -3.62 -6.34
N PHE A 22 10.95 -4.64 -6.46
CA PHE A 22 9.50 -4.49 -6.28
C PHE A 22 9.10 -4.32 -4.81
N ASP A 23 9.79 -5.00 -3.89
CA ASP A 23 9.59 -4.80 -2.46
C ASP A 23 10.01 -3.38 -2.02
N LEU A 24 11.06 -2.80 -2.64
CA LEU A 24 11.45 -1.41 -2.44
C LEU A 24 10.45 -0.43 -3.07
N ALA A 25 10.06 -0.66 -4.34
CA ALA A 25 9.17 0.22 -5.07
C ALA A 25 7.78 0.33 -4.42
N ARG A 26 7.21 -0.76 -3.92
CA ARG A 26 5.95 -0.70 -3.17
C ARG A 26 6.09 0.11 -1.87
N GLY A 27 7.23 -0.02 -1.17
CA GLY A 27 7.47 0.69 0.08
C GLY A 27 7.64 2.19 -0.16
N LEU A 28 8.38 2.54 -1.22
CA LEU A 28 8.56 3.91 -1.67
C LEU A 28 7.23 4.53 -2.13
N ALA A 29 6.37 3.75 -2.81
CA ALA A 29 5.04 4.21 -3.20
C ALA A 29 4.17 4.59 -1.99
N VAL A 30 4.16 3.77 -0.92
CA VAL A 30 3.44 4.10 0.32
C VAL A 30 4.04 5.33 1.02
N LEU A 31 5.37 5.45 1.06
CA LEU A 31 6.04 6.62 1.62
C LEU A 31 5.63 7.90 0.88
N PHE A 32 5.71 7.89 -0.45
CA PHE A 32 5.34 9.04 -1.27
C PHE A 32 3.84 9.36 -1.18
N MET A 33 2.98 8.35 -1.06
CA MET A 33 1.55 8.56 -0.79
C MET A 33 1.29 9.19 0.59
N MET A 34 2.06 8.85 1.62
CA MET A 34 1.97 9.52 2.91
C MET A 34 2.39 11.00 2.79
N LEU A 35 3.50 11.27 2.09
CA LEU A 35 4.02 12.63 1.89
C LEU A 35 3.04 13.53 1.14
N ILE A 36 2.44 13.05 0.03
CA ILE A 36 1.52 13.87 -0.75
C ILE A 36 0.27 14.23 0.05
N HIS A 37 -0.26 13.31 0.84
CA HIS A 37 -1.42 13.60 1.67
C HIS A 37 -1.10 14.55 2.83
N THR A 38 0.08 14.42 3.45
CA THR A 38 0.51 15.40 4.45
C THR A 38 0.66 16.78 3.82
N LEU A 39 1.24 16.86 2.62
CA LEU A 39 1.34 18.11 1.87
C LEU A 39 -0.06 18.66 1.53
N ASP A 40 -1.00 17.83 1.11
CA ASP A 40 -2.35 18.28 0.71
C ASP A 40 -3.17 18.81 1.89
N PHE A 41 -3.06 18.19 3.08
CA PHE A 41 -3.83 18.59 4.25
C PHE A 41 -3.16 19.69 5.10
N TYR A 42 -1.82 19.70 5.18
CA TYR A 42 -1.07 20.60 6.07
C TYR A 42 -0.15 21.57 5.33
N GLY A 43 0.02 21.43 4.02
CA GLY A 43 0.83 22.34 3.22
C GLY A 43 0.14 23.70 3.11
N ALA A 44 0.91 24.77 3.30
CA ALA A 44 0.41 26.12 3.06
C ALA A 44 -0.03 26.26 1.59
N PRO A 45 -1.11 27.02 1.30
CA PRO A 45 -1.60 27.22 -0.07
C PRO A 45 -0.50 27.72 -1.02
N GLU A 46 0.38 28.57 -0.51
CA GLU A 46 1.55 29.10 -1.21
C GLU A 46 2.48 28.00 -1.72
N VAL A 47 2.65 26.91 -0.96
CA VAL A 47 3.50 25.77 -1.32
C VAL A 47 2.85 24.93 -2.41
N HIS A 48 1.51 24.80 -2.40
CA HIS A 48 0.76 24.05 -3.41
C HIS A 48 0.88 24.68 -4.81
N GLU A 49 0.84 26.01 -4.86
CA GLU A 49 0.90 26.78 -6.12
C GLU A 49 2.33 26.94 -6.65
N THR A 50 3.36 26.51 -5.90
CA THR A 50 4.73 26.50 -6.42
C THR A 50 4.90 25.45 -7.52
N ALA A 51 5.83 25.71 -8.45
CA ALA A 51 6.21 24.74 -9.48
C ALA A 51 6.65 23.38 -8.90
N ILE A 52 7.24 23.39 -7.69
CA ILE A 52 7.64 22.16 -6.98
C ILE A 52 6.40 21.43 -6.46
N GLY A 53 5.47 22.11 -5.78
CA GLY A 53 4.24 21.52 -5.25
C GLY A 53 3.36 20.93 -6.36
N LEU A 54 3.19 21.66 -7.47
CA LEU A 54 2.42 21.20 -8.62
C LEU A 54 3.06 20.00 -9.33
N SER A 55 4.39 20.03 -9.51
CA SER A 55 5.14 18.89 -10.06
C SER A 55 5.00 17.67 -9.15
N PHE A 56 5.12 17.85 -7.83
CA PHE A 56 5.00 16.76 -6.87
C PHE A 56 3.59 16.13 -6.90
N LYS A 57 2.53 16.95 -6.90
CA LYS A 57 1.14 16.47 -7.08
C LYS A 57 0.97 15.65 -8.37
N MET A 58 1.52 16.14 -9.49
CA MET A 58 1.37 15.47 -10.79
C MET A 58 2.12 14.13 -10.87
N PHE A 59 3.36 14.08 -10.38
CA PHE A 59 4.21 12.88 -10.49
C PHE A 59 3.99 11.87 -9.37
N VAL A 60 3.53 12.31 -8.19
CA VAL A 60 3.40 11.45 -7.01
C VAL A 60 1.95 11.10 -6.72
N GLY A 61 1.01 12.03 -6.87
CA GLY A 61 -0.38 11.84 -6.43
C GLY A 61 -1.04 10.60 -7.03
N TRP A 62 -1.35 10.63 -8.33
CA TRP A 62 -1.97 9.49 -9.02
C TRP A 62 -1.01 8.32 -9.36
N PRO A 63 0.30 8.52 -9.65
CA PRO A 63 1.16 7.42 -10.07
C PRO A 63 1.63 6.55 -8.92
N ALA A 64 1.76 7.09 -7.70
CA ALA A 64 2.19 6.29 -6.54
C ALA A 64 1.13 5.24 -6.19
N ALA A 65 -0.15 5.61 -6.14
CA ALA A 65 -1.25 4.68 -5.89
C ALA A 65 -1.34 3.59 -6.97
N SER A 66 -1.25 3.99 -8.24
CA SER A 66 -1.28 3.08 -9.39
C SER A 66 -0.12 2.07 -9.35
N THR A 67 1.10 2.54 -9.07
CA THR A 67 2.29 1.70 -8.93
C THR A 67 2.16 0.71 -7.78
N PHE A 68 1.64 1.15 -6.63
CA PHE A 68 1.47 0.29 -5.46
C PHE A 68 0.51 -0.88 -5.75
N ILE A 69 -0.68 -0.58 -6.30
CA ILE A 69 -1.67 -1.63 -6.63
C ILE A 69 -1.16 -2.54 -7.74
N PHE A 70 -0.47 -2.00 -8.74
CA PHE A 70 0.13 -2.80 -9.81
C PHE A 70 1.14 -3.82 -9.27
N ILE A 71 2.09 -3.38 -8.44
CA ILE A 71 3.08 -4.26 -7.82
C ILE A 71 2.40 -5.29 -6.91
N MET A 72 1.39 -4.89 -6.13
CA MET A 72 0.59 -5.79 -5.31
C MET A 72 -0.11 -6.88 -6.15
N GLY A 73 -0.63 -6.51 -7.32
CA GLY A 73 -1.23 -7.45 -8.28
C GLY A 73 -0.21 -8.46 -8.84
N ILE A 74 1.00 -8.00 -9.18
CA ILE A 74 2.10 -8.89 -9.60
C ILE A 74 2.42 -9.88 -8.47
N PHE A 75 2.60 -9.41 -7.24
CA PHE A 75 2.91 -10.30 -6.12
C PHE A 75 1.83 -11.34 -5.88
N LEU A 76 0.56 -10.97 -6.01
CA LEU A 76 -0.55 -11.91 -5.94
C LEU A 76 -0.46 -12.98 -7.04
N ALA A 77 -0.24 -12.60 -8.30
CA ALA A 77 -0.15 -13.52 -9.43
C ALA A 77 1.05 -14.49 -9.32
N TYR A 78 2.18 -14.02 -8.80
CA TYR A 78 3.42 -14.79 -8.68
C TYR A 78 3.60 -15.48 -7.31
N THR A 79 2.61 -15.46 -6.42
CA THR A 79 2.69 -16.19 -5.14
C THR A 79 2.10 -17.59 -5.28
N PRO A 80 2.92 -18.64 -5.52
CA PRO A 80 2.42 -20.02 -5.54
C PRO A 80 1.99 -20.46 -4.14
N ASN A 81 0.91 -21.25 -4.06
CA ASN A 81 0.51 -22.04 -2.89
C ASN A 81 0.19 -21.24 -1.62
N THR A 82 -0.47 -20.09 -1.72
CA THR A 82 -1.03 -19.46 -0.51
C THR A 82 -2.33 -20.13 -0.10
N THR A 83 -2.35 -20.75 1.08
CA THR A 83 -3.59 -21.25 1.67
C THR A 83 -4.57 -20.09 1.89
N LEU A 84 -5.87 -20.32 1.68
CA LEU A 84 -6.95 -19.33 1.95
C LEU A 84 -6.75 -18.54 3.23
N LYS A 85 -6.47 -19.25 4.33
CA LYS A 85 -6.27 -18.65 5.65
C LYS A 85 -5.10 -17.67 5.68
N GLN A 86 -4.02 -17.98 4.97
CA GLN A 86 -2.86 -17.09 4.86
C GLN A 86 -3.18 -15.87 3.98
N GLY A 87 -3.92 -16.07 2.90
CA GLY A 87 -4.38 -14.99 2.01
C GLY A 87 -5.27 -13.99 2.75
N LEU A 88 -6.31 -14.48 3.42
CA LEU A 88 -7.23 -13.66 4.22
C LEU A 88 -6.53 -12.97 5.40
N LYS A 89 -5.59 -13.65 6.07
CA LYS A 89 -4.80 -13.01 7.14
C LYS A 89 -3.99 -11.83 6.61
N ARG A 90 -3.38 -11.95 5.43
CA ARG A 90 -2.64 -10.86 4.79
C ARG A 90 -3.57 -9.71 4.37
N ALA A 91 -4.73 -10.03 3.79
CA ALA A 91 -5.75 -9.03 3.45
C ALA A 91 -6.22 -8.24 4.69
N ALA A 92 -6.56 -8.96 5.78
CA ALA A 92 -6.98 -8.34 7.03
C ALA A 92 -5.88 -7.46 7.64
N LEU A 93 -4.61 -7.90 7.55
CA LEU A 93 -3.47 -7.12 8.01
C LEU A 93 -3.27 -5.84 7.19
N LEU A 94 -3.41 -5.90 5.86
CA LEU A 94 -3.35 -4.72 4.99
C LEU A 94 -4.49 -3.73 5.29
N PHE A 95 -5.70 -4.26 5.50
CA PHE A 95 -6.86 -3.46 5.85
C PHE A 95 -6.69 -2.74 7.20
N LEU A 96 -6.23 -3.46 8.22
CA LEU A 96 -5.92 -2.88 9.52
C LEU A 96 -4.79 -1.84 9.44
N LEU A 97 -3.73 -2.13 8.68
CA LEU A 97 -2.64 -1.20 8.45
C LEU A 97 -3.11 0.09 7.77
N GLY A 98 -4.09 0.03 6.88
CA GLY A 98 -4.70 1.23 6.30
C GLY A 98 -5.35 2.14 7.35
N TYR A 99 -6.12 1.57 8.27
CA TYR A 99 -6.65 2.37 9.39
C TYR A 99 -5.58 2.91 10.32
N MET A 100 -4.53 2.12 10.60
CA MET A 100 -3.41 2.62 11.40
C MET A 100 -2.70 3.77 10.68
N LEU A 101 -2.51 3.67 9.36
CA LEU A 101 -1.92 4.73 8.55
C LEU A 101 -2.77 6.01 8.62
N ASN A 102 -4.09 5.91 8.43
CA ASN A 102 -5.01 7.04 8.58
C ASN A 102 -4.93 7.68 9.96
N LEU A 103 -4.84 6.85 11.00
CA LEU A 103 -4.71 7.32 12.39
C LEU A 103 -3.45 8.16 12.59
N PHE A 104 -2.29 7.67 12.15
CA PHE A 104 -1.01 8.37 12.33
C PHE A 104 -0.84 9.56 11.39
N ARG A 105 -1.38 9.49 10.17
CA ARG A 105 -1.21 10.51 9.13
C ARG A 105 -2.20 11.67 9.27
N GLY A 106 -3.47 11.38 9.56
CA GLY A 106 -4.56 12.36 9.55
C GLY A 106 -5.15 12.62 10.94
N THR A 107 -5.63 11.57 11.60
CA THR A 107 -6.39 11.71 12.85
C THR A 107 -5.56 12.31 14.00
N ILE A 108 -4.37 11.75 14.28
CA ILE A 108 -3.51 12.24 15.36
C ILE A 108 -3.02 13.67 15.09
N PRO A 109 -2.47 14.00 13.90
CA PRO A 109 -2.00 15.35 13.64
C PRO A 109 -3.14 16.38 13.63
N MET A 110 -4.33 16.05 13.12
CA MET A 110 -5.50 16.93 13.16
C MET A 110 -6.00 17.17 14.58
N TRP A 111 -6.12 16.10 15.38
CA TRP A 111 -6.54 16.21 16.78
C TRP A 111 -5.54 17.04 17.60
N LEU A 112 -4.24 16.83 17.39
CA LEU A 112 -3.19 17.61 18.06
C LEU A 112 -3.22 19.09 17.62
N SER A 113 -3.41 19.35 16.33
CA SER A 113 -3.51 20.70 15.77
C SER A 113 -4.67 21.49 16.37
N LEU A 114 -5.83 20.85 16.53
CA LEU A 114 -7.01 21.42 17.21
C LEU A 114 -6.74 21.72 18.69
N GLN A 115 -6.09 20.80 19.42
CA GLN A 115 -5.77 20.99 20.84
C GLN A 115 -4.77 22.12 21.08
N LEU A 116 -3.81 22.30 20.16
CA LEU A 116 -2.81 23.36 20.22
C LEU A 116 -3.33 24.71 19.69
N GLY A 117 -4.55 24.75 19.15
CA GLY A 117 -5.13 25.96 18.55
C GLY A 117 -4.42 26.42 17.28
N LEU A 118 -3.68 25.53 16.61
CA LEU A 118 -2.98 25.85 15.35
C LEU A 118 -3.93 25.93 14.16
N VAL A 119 -5.07 25.23 14.25
CA VAL A 119 -6.13 25.17 13.25
C VAL A 119 -7.47 25.17 13.97
N THR A 120 -8.45 25.91 13.47
CA THR A 120 -9.81 25.95 14.03
C THR A 120 -10.76 25.01 13.27
N TYR A 121 -11.91 24.69 13.87
CA TYR A 121 -12.94 23.90 13.18
C TYR A 121 -13.47 24.59 11.92
N GLU A 122 -13.39 25.92 11.83
CA GLU A 122 -13.77 26.67 10.62
C GLU A 122 -12.79 26.41 9.46
N ASP A 123 -11.49 26.29 9.76
CA ASP A 123 -10.45 25.99 8.76
C ASP A 123 -10.53 24.55 8.22
N LEU A 124 -11.07 23.62 9.03
CA LEU A 124 -11.22 22.20 8.67
C LEU A 124 -12.52 21.89 7.94
N GLY A 125 -13.48 22.82 7.90
CA GLY A 125 -14.79 22.63 7.28
C GLY A 125 -15.53 21.40 7.84
N SER A 126 -15.83 20.42 6.96
CA SER A 126 -16.52 19.17 7.36
C SER A 126 -15.58 18.06 7.85
N HIS A 127 -14.27 18.30 7.85
CA HIS A 127 -13.29 17.30 8.28
C HIS A 127 -13.18 17.25 9.80
N THR A 128 -13.34 16.06 10.34
CA THR A 128 -13.14 15.75 11.76
C THR A 128 -12.04 14.70 11.90
N PRO A 129 -11.39 14.59 13.07
CA PRO A 129 -10.42 13.53 13.30
C PRO A 129 -10.97 12.13 13.02
N LEU A 130 -12.28 11.93 13.24
CA LEU A 130 -12.98 10.69 12.92
C LEU A 130 -13.23 10.50 11.42
N SER A 131 -13.54 11.55 10.67
CA SER A 131 -13.69 11.42 9.21
C SER A 131 -12.36 11.07 8.55
N GLU A 132 -11.25 11.64 9.02
CA GLU A 132 -9.91 11.26 8.55
C GLU A 132 -9.55 9.82 8.92
N LEU A 133 -10.03 9.30 10.04
CA LEU A 133 -9.82 7.90 10.40
C LEU A 133 -10.59 6.96 9.45
N LEU A 134 -11.84 7.32 9.16
CA LEU A 134 -12.78 6.52 8.37
C LEU A 134 -12.63 6.69 6.86
N ILE A 135 -11.78 7.61 6.40
CA ILE A 135 -11.53 7.83 4.99
C ILE A 135 -10.95 6.56 4.35
N VAL A 136 -11.37 6.27 3.11
CA VAL A 136 -10.88 5.09 2.40
C VAL A 136 -9.50 5.38 1.82
N ASP A 137 -8.50 4.59 2.21
CA ASP A 137 -7.13 4.66 1.70
C ASP A 137 -6.77 3.44 0.86
N ILE A 138 -5.72 3.56 0.04
CA ILE A 138 -5.25 2.56 -0.91
C ILE A 138 -4.92 1.22 -0.25
N LEU A 139 -4.47 1.23 1.01
CA LEU A 139 -4.17 0.01 1.76
C LEU A 139 -5.42 -0.77 2.12
N GLN A 140 -6.53 -0.10 2.46
CA GLN A 140 -7.82 -0.75 2.70
C GLN A 140 -8.37 -1.34 1.40
N PHE A 141 -8.29 -0.57 0.29
CA PHE A 141 -8.65 -1.06 -1.04
C PHE A 141 -7.82 -2.29 -1.43
N ALA A 142 -6.50 -2.24 -1.25
CA ALA A 142 -5.60 -3.36 -1.52
C ALA A 142 -5.93 -4.59 -0.66
N GLY A 143 -6.27 -4.39 0.62
CA GLY A 143 -6.70 -5.46 1.51
C GLY A 143 -7.96 -6.17 1.01
N ILE A 144 -8.98 -5.41 0.62
CA ILE A 144 -10.23 -5.96 0.08
C ILE A 144 -9.99 -6.67 -1.26
N ALA A 145 -9.26 -6.04 -2.18
CA ALA A 145 -8.91 -6.63 -3.47
C ALA A 145 -8.14 -7.96 -3.28
N PHE A 146 -7.18 -7.98 -2.35
CA PHE A 146 -6.42 -9.18 -2.04
C PHE A 146 -7.29 -10.29 -1.42
N ALA A 147 -8.28 -9.94 -0.59
CA ALA A 147 -9.23 -10.90 -0.04
C ALA A 147 -10.07 -11.56 -1.16
N VAL A 148 -10.62 -10.76 -2.06
CA VAL A 148 -11.42 -11.23 -3.20
C VAL A 148 -10.59 -12.16 -4.09
N CYS A 149 -9.37 -11.76 -4.45
CA CYS A 149 -8.51 -12.62 -5.26
C CYS A 149 -8.12 -13.91 -4.54
N SER A 150 -7.83 -13.85 -3.24
CA SER A 150 -7.49 -15.04 -2.45
C SER A 150 -8.65 -16.05 -2.44
N LEU A 151 -9.90 -15.59 -2.38
CA LEU A 151 -11.08 -16.45 -2.45
C LEU A 151 -11.20 -17.15 -3.81
N GLN A 152 -10.96 -16.43 -4.91
CA GLN A 152 -11.02 -17.00 -6.26
C GLN A 152 -9.97 -18.11 -6.46
N PHE A 153 -8.71 -17.88 -6.07
CA PHE A 153 -7.64 -18.85 -6.26
C PHE A 153 -7.85 -20.16 -5.51
N ALA A 154 -8.56 -20.12 -4.38
CA ALA A 154 -8.89 -21.33 -3.65
C ALA A 154 -10.03 -22.13 -4.26
N SER A 155 -10.98 -21.46 -4.91
CA SER A 155 -12.05 -22.15 -5.64
C SER A 155 -11.49 -22.98 -6.79
N THR A 156 -10.42 -22.53 -7.44
CA THR A 156 -9.78 -23.22 -8.58
C THR A 156 -8.95 -24.44 -8.17
N LEU A 157 -8.55 -24.56 -6.89
CA LEU A 157 -7.77 -25.70 -6.38
C LEU A 157 -8.66 -26.90 -5.95
N TYR A 158 -9.98 -26.71 -5.88
CA TYR A 158 -10.95 -27.76 -5.51
C TYR A 158 -11.72 -28.34 -6.71
N THR A 159 -11.38 -27.92 -7.93
CA THR A 159 -11.85 -28.47 -9.21
C THR A 159 -10.71 -29.11 -9.96
#